data_AF-A0A7T9HG31-F1
#
_entry.id   AF-A0A7T9HG31-F1
#
_cell.length_a   1.000
_cell.length_b   1.000
_cell.length_c   1.000
_cell.angle_alpha   90.00
_cell.angle_beta   90.00
_cell.angle_gamma   90.00
#
_symmetry.space_group_name_H-M   'P 1'
#
loop_
_entity.id
_entity.type
_entity.pdbx_description
1 polymer ?
#
loop_
_entity_poly.entity_id
_entity_poly.type
_entity_poly.pdbx_seq_one_letter_code
_entity_poly.pdbx_strand_id
1 'polypeptide(L)' 'MDIIAFIGFLALVIIGIAIVLFIVRLIWMLLPAALVAAIVFFLTFDLWWTGMAFLAIAVLTVVWKILKK' A
#
# COMPACT_ATOMS: atom_id res chain seq x y z
N MET A 1 15.18 -30.29 -19.17
CA MET A 1 14.79 -28.86 -19.16
C MET A 1 16.05 -28.04 -19.09
N ASP A 2 16.16 -27.01 -19.91
CA ASP A 2 17.37 -26.19 -19.99
C ASP A 2 17.61 -25.47 -18.66
N ILE A 3 18.82 -25.59 -18.11
CA ILE A 3 19.19 -25.02 -16.80
C ILE A 3 18.94 -23.50 -16.77
N ILE A 4 19.17 -22.84 -17.91
CA ILE A 4 18.93 -21.40 -18.10
C ILE A 4 17.44 -21.08 -17.94
N ALA A 5 16.56 -21.89 -18.51
CA ALA A 5 15.11 -21.71 -18.39
C ALA A 5 14.64 -21.91 -16.94
N PHE A 6 15.23 -22.86 -16.21
CA PHE A 6 14.92 -23.11 -14.80
C PHE A 6 15.35 -21.95 -13.90
N ILE A 7 16.55 -21.39 -14.10
CA ILE A 7 17.05 -20.23 -13.37
C ILE A 7 16.20 -18.99 -13.67
N GLY A 8 15.85 -18.76 -14.95
CA GLY A 8 14.99 -17.64 -15.35
C GLY A 8 13.59 -17.71 -14.71
N PHE A 9 13.01 -18.91 -14.67
CA PHE A 9 11.73 -19.14 -13.99
C PHE A 9 11.81 -18.84 -12.47
N LEU A 10 12.84 -19.37 -11.78
CA LEU A 10 13.05 -19.10 -10.36
C LEU A 10 13.20 -17.61 -10.06
N ALA A 11 13.96 -16.87 -10.87
CA ALA A 11 14.12 -15.43 -10.71
C ALA A 11 12.79 -14.68 -10.86
N LEU A 12 11.97 -15.03 -11.86
CA LEU A 12 10.64 -14.45 -12.06
C LEU A 12 9.70 -14.73 -10.89
N VAL A 13 9.72 -15.95 -10.35
CA VAL A 13 8.92 -16.32 -9.17
C VAL A 13 9.31 -15.48 -7.96
N ILE A 14 10.61 -15.30 -7.70
CA ILE A 14 11.10 -14.48 -6.59
C ILE A 14 10.66 -13.02 -6.76
N ILE A 15 10.79 -12.47 -7.96
CA ILE A 15 10.34 -11.10 -8.27
C ILE A 15 8.83 -10.96 -8.04
N GLY A 16 8.04 -11.93 -8.51
CA GLY A 16 6.60 -11.94 -8.31
C GLY A 16 6.23 -11.93 -6.82
N ILE A 17 6.86 -12.78 -6.02
CA ILE A 17 6.65 -12.84 -4.57
C ILE A 17 7.04 -11.51 -3.91
N ALA A 18 8.18 -10.91 -4.30
CA ALA A 18 8.63 -9.64 -3.75
C ALA A 18 7.64 -8.50 -4.04
N ILE A 19 7.10 -8.44 -5.26
CA ILE A 19 6.08 -7.45 -5.65
C ILE A 19 4.81 -7.63 -4.82
N VAL A 20 4.32 -8.87 -4.68
CA VAL A 20 3.11 -9.15 -3.89
C VAL A 20 3.32 -8.75 -2.43
N LEU A 21 4.46 -9.10 -1.83
CA LEU A 21 4.79 -8.72 -0.46
C LEU A 21 4.85 -7.19 -0.30
N PHE A 22 5.40 -6.48 -1.29
CA PHE A 22 5.43 -5.02 -1.28
C PHE A 22 4.02 -4.42 -1.30
N ILE A 23 3.14 -4.92 -2.17
CA ILE A 23 1.74 -4.45 -2.27
C ILE A 23 0.98 -4.74 -0.97
N VAL A 24 1.07 -5.95 -0.43
CA VAL A 24 0.41 -6.31 0.83
C VAL A 24 0.88 -5.36 1.94
N ARG A 25 2.19 -5.12 2.04
CA ARG A 25 2.75 -4.19 3.02
C ARG A 25 2.26 -2.76 2.83
N LEU A 26 2.06 -2.32 1.59
CA LEU A 26 1.52 -1.00 1.27
C LEU A 26 0.06 -0.88 1.72
N ILE A 27 -0.77 -1.90 1.48
CA ILE A 27 -2.17 -1.93 1.93
C ILE A 27 -2.26 -1.83 3.46
N TRP A 28 -1.49 -2.64 4.19
CA TRP A 28 -1.45 -2.59 5.65
C TRP A 28 -1.01 -1.22 6.19
N MET A 29 -0.13 -0.53 5.46
CA MET A 29 0.32 0.81 5.83
C MET A 29 -0.73 1.90 5.54
N LEU A 30 -1.55 1.73 4.52
CA LEU A 30 -2.64 2.65 4.17
C LEU A 30 -3.93 2.39 4.96
N LEU A 31 -4.03 1.25 5.65
CA LEU A 31 -5.18 0.90 6.48
C LEU A 31 -5.64 2.01 7.45
N PRO A 32 -4.77 2.69 8.23
CA PRO A 32 -5.20 3.80 9.08
C PRO A 32 -5.77 4.99 8.28
N ALA A 33 -5.19 5.30 7.11
CA ALA A 33 -5.72 6.35 6.24
C ALA A 33 -7.09 5.97 5.67
N ALA A 34 -7.27 4.71 5.28
CA ALA A 34 -8.55 4.19 4.81
C ALA A 34 -9.63 4.21 5.90
N LEU A 35 -9.28 3.90 7.16
CA LEU A 35 -10.19 4.01 8.30
C LEU A 35 -10.66 5.45 8.52
N VAL A 36 -9.74 6.42 8.52
CA VAL A 36 -10.10 7.84 8.67
C VAL A 36 -10.97 8.30 7.51
N ALA A 37 -10.66 7.92 6.28
CA ALA A 37 -11.46 8.25 5.11
C ALA A 37 -12.88 7.66 5.22
N ALA A 38 -13.02 6.41 5.66
CA ALA A 38 -14.33 5.80 5.89
C ALA A 38 -15.15 6.59 6.91
N ILE A 39 -14.54 7.00 8.02
CA ILE A 39 -15.21 7.84 9.04
C ILE A 39 -15.67 9.17 8.43
N VAL A 40 -14.80 9.85 7.68
CA VAL A 40 -15.15 11.12 7.03
C VAL A 40 -16.31 10.93 6.05
N PHE A 41 -16.29 9.88 5.22
CA PHE A 41 -17.38 9.57 4.31
C PHE A 41 -18.70 9.33 5.04
N PHE A 42 -18.69 8.58 6.13
CA PHE A 42 -19.91 8.33 6.92
C PHE A 42 -20.49 9.61 7.54
N LEU A 43 -19.66 10.63 7.78
CA LEU A 43 -20.09 11.90 8.38
C LEU A 43 -20.54 12.91 7.33
N THR A 44 -19.86 12.99 6.18
CA THR A 44 -20.12 14.00 5.15
C THR A 44 -20.94 13.49 3.97
N PHE A 45 -20.95 12.17 3.74
CA PHE A 45 -21.43 11.51 2.52
C PHE A 45 -20.83 12.11 1.23
N ASP A 46 -19.66 12.74 1.34
CA ASP A 46 -19.01 13.47 0.26
C ASP A 46 -17.67 12.82 -0.12
N LEU A 47 -17.55 12.43 -1.39
CA LEU A 47 -16.37 11.73 -1.93
C LEU A 47 -15.14 12.64 -2.02
N TRP A 48 -15.33 13.94 -2.21
CA TRP A 48 -14.23 14.89 -2.34
C TRP A 48 -13.48 15.05 -1.01
N TRP A 49 -14.21 15.30 0.07
CA TRP A 49 -13.64 15.40 1.43
C TRP A 49 -13.07 14.07 1.92
N THR A 50 -13.70 12.95 1.55
CA THR A 50 -13.20 11.61 1.84
C THR A 50 -11.83 11.36 1.20
N GLY A 51 -11.69 11.70 -0.09
CA GLY A 51 -10.42 11.57 -0.81
C GLY A 51 -9.33 12.48 -0.22
N MET A 52 -9.68 13.72 0.14
CA MET A 52 -8.76 14.65 0.80
C MET A 52 -8.30 14.14 2.16
N ALA A 53 -9.20 13.59 2.97
CA ALA A 53 -8.87 13.00 4.26
C ALA A 53 -7.96 11.77 4.12
N PHE A 54 -8.25 10.88 3.16
CA PHE A 54 -7.38 9.76 2.85
C PHE A 54 -5.96 10.22 2.49
N LEU A 55 -5.85 11.18 1.56
CA LEU A 55 -4.56 11.70 1.11
C LEU A 55 -3.77 12.36 2.24
N ALA A 56 -4.42 13.23 3.02
CA ALA A 56 -3.79 13.91 4.15
C ALA A 56 -3.21 12.90 5.16
N ILE A 57 -3.99 11.89 5.55
CA ILE A 57 -3.55 10.88 6.52
C ILE A 57 -2.52 9.93 5.91
N ALA A 58 -2.64 9.57 4.63
CA ALA A 58 -1.66 8.74 3.95
C ALA A 58 -0.28 9.41 3.92
N VAL A 59 -0.22 10.69 3.54
CA VAL A 59 1.01 11.49 3.56
C VAL A 59 1.57 11.59 4.98
N LEU A 60 0.75 11.93 5.97
CA LEU A 60 1.19 12.00 7.36
C LEU A 60 1.73 10.66 7.87
N THR A 61 1.08 9.55 7.54
CA THR A 61 1.51 8.20 7.94
C THR A 61 2.86 7.84 7.32
N VAL A 62 3.06 8.16 6.04
CA VAL A 62 4.35 7.95 5.35
C VAL A 62 5.44 8.82 5.98
N VAL A 63 5.19 10.12 6.12
CA VAL A 63 6.15 11.08 6.66
C VAL A 63 6.52 10.72 8.10
N TRP A 64 5.55 10.42 8.94
CA TRP A 64 5.79 10.03 10.33
C TRP A 64 6.58 8.73 10.43
N LYS A 65 6.29 7.75 9.57
CA LYS A 65 7.06 6.50 9.50
C LYS A 65 8.50 6.71 9.07
N ILE A 66 8.78 7.71 8.23
CA ILE A 66 10.15 8.09 7.83
C ILE A 66 10.86 8.80 8.98
N LEU A 67 10.18 9.72 9.67
CA LEU A 67 10.76 10.52 10.77
C LEU A 67 11.05 9.72 12.05
N LYS A 68 10.27 8.65 12.30
CA LYS A 68 10.41 7.81 13.50
C LYS A 68 11.43 6.66 13.33
N LYS A 69 12.07 6.59 12.16
CA LYS A 69 13.03 5.56 11.77
C LYS A 69 14.45 6.10 11.92
#